data_AF-R7V868-F1
#
_entry.id   AF-R7V868-F1
#
_cell.length_a   1.000
_cell.length_b   1.000
_cell.length_c   1.000
_cell.angle_alpha   90.00
_cell.angle_beta   90.00
_cell.angle_gamma   90.00
#
_symmetry.space_group_name_H-M   'P 1'
#
loop_
_entity.id
_entity.type
_entity.pdbx_description
1 polymer ?
#
loop_
_entity_poly.entity_id
_entity_poly.type
_entity_poly.pdbx_seq_one_letter_code
_entity_poly.pdbx_strand_id
1 'polypeptide(L)' 'FYHIGVADEVQCFFCGGFLFDWNQHDDPWTQHAKWYPQCKYVHLKKGDAFVKDVQSGHSVPCDNVSA' A
#
# COMPACT_ATOMS: atom_id res chain seq x y z
N PHE A 1 5.89 0.06 -6.66
CA PHE A 1 7.05 -0.67 -6.12
C PHE A 1 7.87 -1.22 -7.27
N TYR A 2 9.10 -1.63 -7.01
CA TYR A 2 9.90 -2.45 -7.91
C TYR A 2 10.45 -3.65 -7.14
N HIS A 3 10.57 -4.79 -7.81
CA HIS A 3 11.14 -6.01 -7.23
C HIS A 3 12.64 -5.85 -7.06
N ILE A 4 13.20 -6.32 -5.94
CA ILE A 4 14.63 -6.16 -5.61
C ILE A 4 15.47 -7.42 -5.86
N GLY A 5 14.88 -8.43 -6.49
CA GLY A 5 15.57 -9.66 -6.91
C GLY A 5 15.58 -10.78 -5.88
N VAL A 6 14.92 -10.61 -4.72
CA VAL A 6 14.83 -11.60 -3.65
C VAL A 6 13.36 -11.90 -3.35
N ALA A 7 12.97 -13.19 -3.40
CA ALA A 7 11.64 -13.68 -3.07
C ALA A 7 10.50 -12.82 -3.68
N ASP A 8 9.60 -12.29 -2.86
CA ASP A 8 8.54 -11.35 -3.21
C ASP A 8 8.79 -9.94 -2.68
N GLU A 9 10.03 -9.65 -2.29
CA GLU A 9 10.40 -8.37 -1.70
C GLU A 9 10.35 -7.27 -2.75
N VAL A 10 9.72 -6.16 -2.38
CA VAL A 10 9.59 -4.99 -3.24
C VAL A 10 9.92 -3.72 -2.49
N GLN A 11 10.52 -2.76 -3.19
CA GLN A 11 10.85 -1.45 -2.64
C GLN A 11 10.05 -0.34 -3.32
N CYS A 12 9.60 0.63 -2.54
CA CYS A 12 8.97 1.83 -3.06
C CYS A 12 10.03 2.76 -3.66
N PHE A 13 9.87 3.15 -4.92
CA PHE A 13 10.80 4.06 -5.60
C PHE A 13 10.81 5.47 -5.01
N PHE A 14 9.79 5.86 -4.24
CA PHE A 14 9.67 7.20 -3.70
C PHE A 14 10.16 7.30 -2.25
N CYS A 15 9.59 6.50 -1.33
CA CYS A 15 9.95 6.57 0.08
C CYS A 15 11.06 5.58 0.48
N GLY A 16 11.45 4.66 -0.40
CA GLY A 16 12.42 3.61 -0.09
C GLY A 16 11.92 2.50 0.82
N GLY A 17 10.64 2.53 1.23
CA GLY A 17 10.04 1.50 2.10
C GLY A 17 9.98 0.12 1.43
N PHE A 18 10.30 -0.91 2.20
CA PHE A 18 10.28 -2.32 1.80
C PHE A 18 9.01 -3.01 2.26
N LEU A 19 8.46 -3.87 1.41
CA LEU A 19 7.37 -4.79 1.73
C LEU A 19 7.72 -6.17 1.20
N PHE A 20 7.36 -7.20 1.97
CA PHE A 20 7.64 -8.60 1.72
C PHE A 20 6.55 -9.45 2.39
N ASP A 21 6.54 -10.77 2.15
CA ASP A 21 5.54 -11.70 2.70
C ASP A 21 4.11 -11.36 2.26
N TRP A 22 3.97 -11.12 0.95
CA TRP A 22 2.73 -10.77 0.28
C TRP A 22 1.78 -11.96 0.18
N ASN A 23 0.53 -11.75 0.61
CA ASN A 23 -0.55 -12.70 0.42
C ASN A 23 -1.35 -12.37 -0.84
N GLN A 24 -2.03 -13.37 -1.41
CA GLN A 24 -2.86 -13.20 -2.61
C GLN A 24 -3.96 -12.13 -2.46
N HIS A 25 -4.38 -11.83 -1.23
CA HIS A 25 -5.42 -10.86 -0.93
C HIS A 25 -4.87 -9.48 -0.51
N ASP A 26 -3.55 -9.30 -0.49
CA ASP A 26 -2.94 -8.02 -0.14
C ASP A 26 -3.03 -7.03 -1.30
N ASP A 27 -3.65 -5.87 -1.06
CA ASP A 27 -3.63 -4.75 -1.99
C ASP A 27 -2.35 -3.91 -1.80
N PRO A 28 -1.56 -3.65 -2.87
CA PRO A 28 -0.33 -2.88 -2.78
C PRO A 28 -0.51 -1.48 -2.20
N TRP A 29 -1.62 -0.79 -2.47
CA TRP A 29 -1.85 0.55 -1.93
C TRP A 29 -2.17 0.52 -0.45
N THR A 30 -2.96 -0.45 -0.03
CA THR A 30 -3.35 -0.68 1.36
C THR A 30 -2.12 -1.06 2.18
N GLN A 31 -1.30 -2.00 1.72
CA GLN A 31 -0.04 -2.34 2.41
C GLN A 31 0.92 -1.15 2.45
N HIS A 32 1.03 -0.38 1.37
CA HIS A 32 1.88 0.82 1.33
C HIS A 32 1.42 1.89 2.33
N ALA A 33 0.12 2.18 2.39
CA ALA A 33 -0.45 3.15 3.34
C ALA A 33 -0.42 2.64 4.78
N LYS A 34 -0.54 1.33 4.99
CA LYS A 34 -0.48 0.69 6.31
C LYS A 34 0.91 0.82 6.94
N TRP A 35 1.95 0.46 6.19
CA TRP A 35 3.32 0.39 6.72
C TRP A 35 4.11 1.69 6.56
N TYR A 36 3.81 2.49 5.54
CA TYR A 36 4.50 3.76 5.27
C TYR A 36 3.50 4.90 5.08
N PRO A 37 2.66 5.22 6.09
CA PRO A 37 1.60 6.21 5.96
C PRO A 37 2.09 7.61 5.64
N GLN A 38 3.37 7.95 5.86
CA GLN A 38 3.94 9.26 5.55
C GLN A 38 4.49 9.36 4.11
N CYS A 39 4.37 8.31 3.31
CA CYS A 39 4.86 8.31 1.93
C CYS A 39 4.07 9.32 1.09
N LYS A 40 4.71 10.45 0.74
CA LYS A 40 4.06 11.52 -0.06
C LYS A 40 3.54 11.02 -1.40
N TYR A 41 4.12 9.95 -1.95
CA TYR A 41 3.61 9.34 -3.17
C TYR A 41 2.26 8.64 -2.97
N VAL A 42 2.03 7.99 -1.83
CA VAL A 42 0.73 7.42 -1.47
C VAL A 42 -0.29 8.54 -1.31
N HIS A 43 0.05 9.60 -0.57
CA HIS A 43 -0.81 10.78 -0.43
C HIS A 43 -1.15 11.39 -1.79
N LEU A 44 -0.16 11.56 -2.67
CA LEU A 44 -0.36 12.12 -4.01
C LEU A 44 -1.28 11.26 -4.90
N LYS A 45 -1.20 9.93 -4.78
CA LYS A 45 -1.93 9.00 -5.67
C LYS A 45 -3.28 8.55 -5.13
N LYS A 46 -3.44 8.46 -3.82
CA LYS A 46 -4.65 7.91 -3.16
C LYS A 46 -5.36 8.91 -2.25
N GLY A 47 -4.70 10.00 -1.87
CA GLY A 47 -5.26 11.05 -1.01
C GLY A 47 -5.18 10.76 0.49
N ASP A 48 -5.28 11.81 1.30
CA ASP A 48 -5.17 11.73 2.76
C ASP A 48 -6.30 10.93 3.40
N ALA A 49 -7.51 10.97 2.83
CA ALA A 49 -8.65 10.23 3.34
C ALA A 49 -8.40 8.72 3.29
N PHE A 50 -7.86 8.21 2.18
CA PHE A 50 -7.47 6.80 2.03
C PHE A 50 -6.42 6.39 3.07
N VAL A 51 -5.36 7.20 3.23
CA VAL A 51 -4.30 6.90 4.20
C VAL A 51 -4.86 6.86 5.62
N LYS A 52 -5.72 7.82 5.99
CA LYS A 52 -6.37 7.85 7.30
C LYS A 52 -7.28 6.64 7.52
N ASP A 53 -8.07 6.26 6.53
CA ASP A 53 -8.97 5.11 6.62
C ASP A 53 -8.19 3.80 6.88
N VAL A 54 -7.15 3.55 6.10
CA VAL A 54 -6.26 2.38 6.29
C VAL A 54 -5.61 2.40 7.68
N GLN A 55 -5.16 3.56 8.17
CA GLN A 55 -4.55 3.70 9.50
C GLN A 55 -5.56 3.55 10.65
N SER A 56 -6.83 3.81 10.40
CA SER A 56 -7.90 3.72 11.40
C SER A 56 -8.35 2.28 11.65
N GLY A 57 -7.82 1.31 10.90
CA GLY A 57 -8.11 -0.12 11.08
C GLY A 57 -9.51 -0.52 10.62
N HIS A 58 -10.21 0.33 9.85
CA HIS A 58 -11.38 -0.13 9.10
C HIS A 58 -10.86 -1.05 8.00
N SER A 59 -11.15 -2.34 8.10
CA SER A 59 -10.97 -3.27 6.99
C SER A 59 -11.70 -2.71 5.79
N VAL A 60 -10.98 -2.13 4.83
CA VAL A 60 -11.53 -1.77 3.53
C VAL A 60 -12.10 -3.08 2.97
N PRO A 61 -13.43 -3.21 2.83
CA PRO A 61 -14.00 -4.41 2.25
C PRO A 61 -13.47 -4.51 0.83
N CYS A 62 -12.85 -5.64 0.50
CA CYS A 62 -12.56 -5.99 -0.88
C CYS A 62 -13.91 -6.28 -1.56
N ASP A 63 -14.52 -5.26 -2.17
CA ASP A 63 -15.65 -5.29 -3.13
C ASP A 63 -16.01 -3.81 -3.44
N ASN A 64 -16.21 -3.31 -4.65
CA ASN A 64 -16.55 -3.93 -5.93
C ASN A 64 -16.27 -2.95 -7.08
N VAL A 65 -16.17 -3.50 -8.30
CA VAL A 65 -16.17 -2.79 -9.58
C VAL A 65 -17.45 -1.95 -9.76
N SER A 66 -17.34 -0.77 -10.39
CA SER A 66 -18.33 0.02 -11.19
C SER A 66 -17.88 1.50 -11.15
N ALA A 67 -17.66 2.24 -12.23
CA ALA A 67 -18.19 2.19 -13.59
C ALA A 67 -17.12 2.46 -14.65
#